data_AF-A0AAJ3GNU0-F1
#
_entry.id   AF-A0AAJ3GNU0-F1
#
_cell.length_a   1.000
_cell.length_b   1.000
_cell.length_c   1.000
_cell.angle_alpha   90.00
_cell.angle_beta   90.00
_cell.angle_gamma   90.00
#
_symmetry.space_group_name_H-M   'P 1'
#
loop_
_entity.id
_entity.type
_entity.pdbx_description
1 polymer ?
#
loop_
_entity_poly.entity_id
_entity_poly.type
_entity_poly.pdbx_seq_one_letter_code
_entity_poly.pdbx_strand_id
1 'polypeptide(L)'
;MSFGAIRPDVVTPPRSGDSWNPVPAQRPESPPSHWSDYRLIEQVGKHFNEFGGGDEYVNFNELKQAAGLLPSDKTYSAEAQAVATEILARPKLLRKLDIGVYRGRPGKEDGRFDRDNVDHTKKHSTRLVPNYHSIF
;
A
#
# COMPACT_ATOMS: atom_id res chain seq x y z
N MET A 1 -12.83 25.10 -38.57
CA MET A 1 -12.91 25.40 -37.12
C MET A 1 -14.27 24.95 -36.61
N SER A 2 -14.29 24.39 -35.40
CA SER A 2 -15.42 23.84 -34.63
C SER A 2 -15.98 22.46 -35.02
N PHE A 3 -15.59 21.44 -34.23
CA PHE A 3 -16.30 20.18 -34.03
C PHE A 3 -17.33 20.37 -32.93
N GLY A 4 -18.60 20.03 -33.19
CA GLY A 4 -19.71 20.07 -32.23
C GLY A 4 -20.24 18.67 -31.94
N ALA A 5 -20.00 18.22 -30.71
CA ALA A 5 -20.60 17.12 -29.93
C ALA A 5 -21.50 16.08 -30.62
N ILE A 6 -20.99 14.84 -30.72
CA ILE A 6 -21.81 13.62 -30.85
C ILE A 6 -22.28 13.23 -29.44
N ARG A 7 -23.60 13.10 -29.29
CA ARG A 7 -24.26 12.55 -28.11
C ARG A 7 -24.03 11.03 -28.08
N PRO A 8 -23.53 10.42 -27.00
CA PRO A 8 -23.47 8.96 -26.92
C PRO A 8 -24.88 8.39 -26.74
N ASP A 9 -25.13 7.36 -27.54
CA ASP A 9 -26.36 6.63 -27.73
C ASP A 9 -27.01 6.08 -26.45
N VAL A 10 -28.34 6.01 -26.55
CA VAL A 10 -29.29 5.33 -25.69
C VAL A 10 -28.96 3.83 -25.64
N VAL A 11 -28.58 3.32 -24.48
CA VAL A 11 -28.65 1.88 -24.18
C VAL A 11 -30.00 1.63 -23.50
N THR A 12 -30.94 1.06 -24.26
CA THR A 12 -32.19 0.49 -23.70
C THR A 12 -31.84 -0.68 -22.77
N PRO A 13 -32.37 -0.75 -21.54
CA PRO A 13 -32.16 -1.91 -20.69
C PRO A 13 -32.98 -3.13 -21.19
N PRO A 14 -32.50 -4.37 -20.95
CA PRO A 14 -33.26 -5.57 -21.26
C PRO A 14 -34.50 -5.71 -20.35
N ARG A 15 -35.48 -6.43 -20.93
CA ARG A 15 -36.86 -6.66 -20.47
C ARG A 15 -36.90 -7.40 -19.12
N SER A 16 -37.84 -6.95 -18.29
CA SER A 16 -38.13 -7.38 -16.91
C SER A 16 -38.20 -8.90 -16.71
N GLY A 17 -37.44 -9.42 -15.74
CA GLY A 17 -37.46 -10.84 -15.38
C GLY A 17 -36.53 -11.27 -14.25
N ASP A 18 -35.46 -10.53 -13.94
CA ASP A 18 -34.50 -10.91 -12.90
C ASP A 18 -34.42 -9.89 -11.76
N SER A 19 -34.47 -10.40 -10.54
CA SER A 19 -34.34 -9.66 -9.28
C SER A 19 -33.08 -8.79 -9.28
N TRP A 20 -33.25 -7.48 -9.42
CA TRP A 20 -32.18 -6.50 -9.18
C TRP A 20 -31.84 -6.47 -7.70
N ASN A 21 -30.76 -7.14 -7.32
CA ASN A 21 -29.99 -6.73 -6.15
C ASN A 21 -29.12 -5.55 -6.59
N PRO A 22 -29.29 -4.33 -6.03
CA PRO A 22 -28.32 -3.29 -6.26
C PRO A 22 -27.00 -3.76 -5.65
N VAL A 23 -26.02 -4.07 -6.51
CA VAL A 23 -24.62 -4.16 -6.09
C VAL A 23 -24.33 -2.79 -5.46
N PRO A 24 -24.00 -2.69 -4.16
CA PRO A 24 -23.62 -1.40 -3.60
C PRO A 24 -22.48 -0.88 -4.45
N ALA A 25 -22.61 0.35 -4.94
CA ALA A 25 -21.56 1.04 -5.68
C ALA A 25 -20.25 0.76 -4.96
N GLN A 26 -19.33 0.06 -5.63
CA GLN A 26 -18.03 -0.26 -5.10
C GLN A 26 -17.41 1.09 -4.75
N ARG A 27 -17.50 1.47 -3.47
CA ARG A 27 -16.57 2.38 -2.81
C ARG A 27 -15.20 1.91 -3.33
N PRO A 28 -14.30 2.78 -3.81
CA PRO A 28 -13.02 2.33 -4.34
C PRO A 28 -12.29 1.61 -3.21
N GLU A 29 -12.53 0.30 -3.11
CA GLU A 29 -11.82 -0.59 -2.23
C GLU A 29 -10.43 -0.54 -2.82
N SER A 30 -9.50 0.01 -2.06
CA SER A 30 -8.09 0.00 -2.42
C SER A 30 -7.78 -1.41 -2.94
N PRO A 31 -7.15 -1.54 -4.12
CA PRO A 31 -6.99 -2.83 -4.78
C PRO A 31 -6.49 -3.88 -3.78
N PRO A 32 -7.00 -5.14 -3.84
CA PRO A 32 -6.62 -6.18 -2.89
C PRO A 32 -5.11 -6.21 -2.80
N SER A 33 -4.61 -6.03 -1.58
CA SER A 33 -3.20 -5.73 -1.36
C SER A 33 -2.33 -6.84 -1.96
N HIS A 34 -1.37 -6.47 -2.81
CA HIS A 34 -0.60 -7.45 -3.59
C HIS A 34 0.34 -8.29 -2.71
N TRP A 35 0.61 -7.85 -1.48
CA TRP A 35 1.51 -8.55 -0.57
C TRP A 35 0.85 -8.95 0.77
N SER A 36 1.36 -10.00 1.42
CA SER A 36 1.14 -10.15 2.86
C SER A 36 1.93 -9.09 3.63
N ASP A 37 1.59 -8.80 4.89
CA ASP A 37 2.36 -7.86 5.73
C ASP A 37 3.86 -8.22 5.74
N TYR A 38 4.17 -9.52 5.84
CA TYR A 38 5.56 -10.02 5.78
C TYR A 38 6.25 -9.65 4.46
N ARG A 39 5.58 -9.89 3.32
CA ARG A 39 6.15 -9.62 1.99
C ARG A 39 6.27 -8.14 1.73
N LEU A 40 5.31 -7.34 2.19
CA LEU A 40 5.36 -5.89 2.05
C LEU A 40 6.54 -5.30 2.84
N ILE A 41 6.72 -5.69 4.10
CA ILE A 41 7.86 -5.19 4.91
C ILE A 41 9.20 -5.69 4.34
N GLU A 42 9.25 -6.91 3.80
CA GLU A 42 10.44 -7.37 3.07
C GLU A 42 10.78 -6.46 1.88
N GLN A 43 9.78 -6.04 1.11
CA GLN A 43 10.00 -5.13 -0.01
C GLN A 43 10.33 -3.71 0.44
N VAL A 44 9.75 -3.22 1.54
CA VAL A 44 10.16 -1.95 2.17
C VAL A 44 11.65 -1.99 2.50
N GLY A 45 12.15 -3.11 3.05
CA GLY A 45 13.57 -3.29 3.34
C GLY A 45 14.46 -3.29 2.09
N LYS A 46 14.02 -3.90 0.98
CA LYS A 46 14.79 -3.90 -0.28
C LYS A 46 14.94 -2.50 -0.87
N HIS A 47 13.89 -1.69 -0.81
CA HIS A 47 13.87 -0.32 -1.36
C HIS A 47 14.26 0.75 -0.33
N PHE A 48 14.73 0.37 0.87
CA PHE A 48 15.04 1.31 1.95
C PHE A 48 15.97 2.46 1.51
N ASN A 49 17.07 2.13 0.84
CA ASN A 49 18.04 3.13 0.38
C ASN A 49 17.46 4.05 -0.70
N GLU A 50 16.54 3.53 -1.51
CA GLU A 50 15.88 4.28 -2.57
C GLU A 50 14.91 5.31 -1.98
N PHE A 51 14.16 4.92 -0.94
CA PHE A 51 13.30 5.85 -0.20
C PHE A 51 14.11 6.91 0.55
N GLY A 52 15.05 6.47 1.39
CA GLY A 52 15.84 7.34 2.27
C GLY A 52 16.95 8.11 1.55
N GLY A 53 17.19 7.85 0.26
CA GLY A 53 18.29 8.50 -0.47
C GLY A 53 19.69 8.19 0.09
N GLY A 54 19.84 7.05 0.78
CA GLY A 54 21.09 6.65 1.45
C GLY A 54 21.19 7.03 2.94
N ASP A 55 20.16 7.70 3.49
CA ASP A 55 20.11 8.04 4.92
C ASP A 55 19.88 6.83 5.83
N GLU A 56 20.15 7.00 7.12
CA GLU A 56 19.94 5.98 8.15
C GLU A 56 18.45 5.69 8.43
N TYR A 57 17.58 6.65 8.10
CA TYR A 57 16.14 6.58 8.33
C TYR A 57 15.37 6.87 7.05
N VAL A 58 14.19 6.26 6.92
CA VAL A 58 13.17 6.66 5.96
C VAL A 58 12.03 7.32 6.72
N ASN A 59 11.61 8.51 6.30
CA ASN A 59 10.47 9.20 6.90
C ASN A 59 9.19 9.08 6.04
N PHE A 60 8.03 9.34 6.65
CA PHE A 60 6.75 9.20 5.95
C PHE A 60 6.56 10.15 4.77
N ASN A 61 7.23 11.32 4.76
CA ASN A 61 7.17 12.20 3.59
C ASN A 61 7.95 11.62 2.41
N GLU A 62 9.05 10.93 2.64
CA GLU A 62 9.78 10.21 1.58
C GLU A 62 8.97 9.05 1.02
N LEU A 63 8.22 8.31 1.86
CA LEU A 63 7.26 7.33 1.36
C LEU A 63 6.16 7.99 0.52
N LYS A 64 5.62 9.15 0.95
CA LYS A 64 4.62 9.89 0.16
C LYS A 64 5.19 10.40 -1.16
N GLN A 65 6.45 10.82 -1.17
CA GLN A 65 7.18 11.20 -2.37
C GLN A 65 7.34 10.01 -3.32
N ALA A 66 7.78 8.86 -2.79
CA ALA A 66 7.89 7.62 -3.55
C ALA A 66 6.53 7.15 -4.09
N ALA A 67 5.44 7.37 -3.36
CA ALA A 67 4.09 7.06 -3.83
C ALA A 67 3.50 8.11 -4.80
N GLY A 68 4.26 9.16 -5.15
CA GLY A 68 3.79 10.25 -6.02
C GLY A 68 2.73 11.17 -5.39
N LEU A 69 2.55 11.10 -4.06
CA LEU A 69 1.62 11.94 -3.30
C LEU A 69 2.22 13.31 -2.94
N LEU A 70 3.55 13.41 -2.96
CA LEU A 70 4.30 14.65 -2.76
C LEU A 70 5.33 14.83 -3.88
N PRO A 71 5.65 16.08 -4.27
CA PRO A 71 6.76 16.36 -5.19
C PRO A 71 8.09 15.84 -4.64
N SER A 72 8.94 15.31 -5.51
CA SER A 72 10.28 14.81 -5.17
C SER A 72 11.24 15.02 -6.33
N ASP A 73 12.48 15.34 -6.00
CA ASP A 73 13.59 15.37 -6.96
C ASP A 73 14.24 13.98 -7.14
N LYS A 74 13.86 13.00 -6.29
CA LYS A 74 14.32 11.61 -6.37
C LYS A 74 13.56 10.86 -7.47
N THR A 75 14.25 9.98 -8.18
CA THR A 75 13.62 9.03 -9.11
C THR A 75 13.44 7.69 -8.41
N TYR A 76 12.22 7.16 -8.44
CA TYR A 76 11.87 5.87 -7.86
C TYR A 76 11.51 4.87 -8.96
N SER A 77 12.00 3.65 -8.82
CA SER A 77 11.60 2.48 -9.59
C SER A 77 10.10 2.21 -9.43
N ALA A 78 9.48 1.61 -10.44
CA ALA A 78 8.05 1.29 -10.40
C ALA A 78 7.69 0.38 -9.21
N GLU A 79 8.58 -0.54 -8.82
CA GLU A 79 8.36 -1.41 -7.66
C GLU A 79 8.41 -0.60 -6.35
N ALA A 80 9.38 0.32 -6.18
CA ALA A 80 9.44 1.20 -5.01
C ALA A 80 8.18 2.07 -4.87
N GLN A 81 7.66 2.61 -5.97
CA GLN A 81 6.43 3.41 -5.97
C GLN A 81 5.22 2.57 -5.53
N ALA A 82 5.10 1.33 -6.03
CA ALA A 82 4.03 0.41 -5.64
C ALA A 82 4.14 0.02 -4.15
N VAL A 83 5.35 -0.28 -3.66
CA VAL A 83 5.63 -0.59 -2.25
C VAL A 83 5.25 0.58 -1.35
N ALA A 84 5.67 1.79 -1.69
CA ALA A 84 5.37 3.00 -0.92
C ALA A 84 3.85 3.27 -0.86
N THR A 85 3.17 3.12 -1.99
CA THR A 85 1.71 3.25 -2.07
C THR A 85 1.00 2.24 -1.15
N GLU A 86 1.44 0.98 -1.18
CA GLU A 86 0.79 -0.09 -0.43
C GLU A 86 1.05 0.01 1.09
N ILE A 87 2.27 0.39 1.52
CA ILE A 87 2.55 0.56 2.96
C ILE A 87 1.80 1.77 3.54
N LEU A 88 1.66 2.87 2.79
CA LEU A 88 0.86 4.03 3.21
C LEU A 88 -0.63 3.70 3.32
N ALA A 89 -1.13 2.77 2.51
CA ALA A 89 -2.51 2.27 2.60
C ALA A 89 -2.76 1.35 3.82
N ARG A 90 -1.72 0.93 4.55
CA ARG A 90 -1.83 0.07 5.74
C ARG A 90 -1.40 0.80 7.02
N PRO A 91 -2.18 1.75 7.55
CA PRO A 91 -1.77 2.60 8.67
C PRO A 91 -1.39 1.80 9.93
N LYS A 92 -2.03 0.65 10.20
CA LYS A 92 -1.66 -0.21 11.33
C LYS A 92 -0.28 -0.86 11.16
N LEU A 93 0.09 -1.23 9.94
CA LEU A 93 1.40 -1.82 9.65
C LEU A 93 2.48 -0.75 9.61
N LEU A 94 2.19 0.39 8.98
CA LEU A 94 3.07 1.56 8.98
C LEU A 94 3.38 2.05 10.40
N ARG A 95 2.38 2.08 11.29
CA ARG A 95 2.57 2.40 12.72
C ARG A 95 3.46 1.39 13.45
N LYS A 96 3.33 0.10 13.15
CA LYS A 96 4.23 -0.92 13.73
C LYS A 96 5.66 -0.74 13.26
N LEU A 97 5.84 -0.38 11.98
CA LEU A 97 7.13 -0.09 11.38
C LEU A 97 7.77 1.15 12.00
N ASP A 98 7.00 2.22 12.21
CA ASP A 98 7.42 3.45 12.91
C ASP A 98 7.90 3.16 14.34
N ILE A 99 7.06 2.49 15.14
CA ILE A 99 7.41 2.16 16.53
C ILE A 99 8.63 1.24 16.59
N GLY A 100 8.68 0.20 15.75
CA GLY A 100 9.81 -0.71 15.63
C GLY A 100 10.36 -1.23 16.97
N VAL A 101 11.69 -1.20 17.08
CA VAL A 101 12.42 -1.67 18.27
C VAL A 101 13.59 -0.73 18.58
N TYR A 102 13.84 -0.50 19.86
CA TYR A 102 15.01 0.20 20.36
C TYR A 102 15.51 -0.50 21.62
N ARG A 103 16.74 -1.02 21.59
CA ARG A 103 17.37 -1.76 22.72
C ARG A 103 16.47 -2.84 23.33
N GLY A 104 15.76 -3.58 22.49
CA GLY A 104 14.87 -4.68 22.90
C GLY A 104 13.51 -4.26 23.46
N ARG A 105 13.16 -2.97 23.40
CA ARG A 105 11.83 -2.43 23.75
C ARG A 105 11.18 -1.78 22.54
N PRO A 106 9.87 -1.51 22.55
CA PRO A 106 9.27 -0.66 21.53
C PRO A 106 10.00 0.69 21.42
N GLY A 107 10.25 1.14 20.20
CA GLY A 107 10.81 2.45 19.92
C GLY A 107 9.74 3.55 20.01
N LYS A 108 9.99 4.68 19.33
CA LYS A 108 9.10 5.83 19.30
C LYS A 108 8.21 5.78 18.06
N GLU A 109 7.00 6.31 18.18
CA GLU A 109 6.16 6.64 17.04
C GLU A 109 6.50 8.08 16.62
N ASP A 110 7.48 8.24 15.73
CA ASP A 110 8.03 9.55 15.32
C ASP A 110 7.99 9.81 13.80
N GLY A 111 7.29 8.95 13.05
CA GLY A 111 7.03 9.12 11.62
C GLY A 111 8.21 8.73 10.73
N ARG A 112 9.13 7.91 11.25
CA ARG A 112 10.31 7.41 10.53
C ARG A 112 10.69 6.02 11.02
N PHE A 113 11.47 5.30 10.22
CA PHE A 113 11.93 3.97 10.57
C PHE A 113 13.33 3.70 10.03
N ASP A 114 14.09 2.89 10.75
CA ASP A 114 15.40 2.39 10.33
C ASP A 114 15.32 0.92 9.86
N ARG A 115 16.48 0.34 9.51
CA ARG A 115 16.56 -1.07 9.10
C ARG A 115 16.25 -2.04 10.24
N ASP A 116 16.54 -1.70 11.49
CA ASP A 116 16.23 -2.55 12.64
C ASP A 116 14.71 -2.63 12.83
N ASN A 117 13.99 -1.53 12.59
CA ASN A 117 12.55 -1.47 12.62
C ASN A 117 11.92 -2.33 11.50
N VAL A 118 12.51 -2.29 10.29
CA VAL A 118 12.10 -3.18 9.18
C VAL A 118 12.27 -4.64 9.57
N ASP A 119 13.45 -5.03 10.05
CA ASP A 119 13.75 -6.42 10.40
C ASP A 119 12.89 -6.90 11.57
N HIS A 120 12.68 -6.06 12.57
CA HIS A 120 11.78 -6.33 13.68
C HIS A 120 10.35 -6.54 13.20
N THR A 121 9.80 -5.57 12.45
CA THR A 121 8.43 -5.63 11.95
C THR A 121 8.22 -6.82 11.04
N LYS A 122 9.21 -7.18 10.20
CA LYS A 122 9.18 -8.38 9.35
C LYS A 122 9.07 -9.66 10.18
N LYS A 123 9.90 -9.81 11.23
CA LYS A 123 9.88 -11.00 12.12
C LYS A 123 8.53 -11.16 12.84
N HIS A 124 7.89 -10.04 13.18
CA HIS A 124 6.61 -10.02 13.88
C HIS A 124 5.38 -9.87 12.96
N SER A 125 5.60 -9.75 11.66
CA SER A 125 4.57 -9.87 10.64
C SER A 125 4.43 -11.34 10.32
N THR A 126 3.37 -11.96 10.86
CA THR A 126 3.07 -13.38 10.68
C THR A 126 3.23 -13.82 9.23
N ARG A 127 3.91 -14.96 9.02
CA ARG A 127 4.09 -15.63 7.72
C ARG A 127 2.81 -16.32 7.24
N LEU A 128 1.64 -15.79 7.62
CA LEU A 128 0.36 -16.38 7.29
C LEU A 128 0.03 -16.04 5.83
N VAL A 129 0.50 -16.91 4.93
CA VAL A 129 -0.35 -17.34 3.83
C VAL A 129 -1.55 -18.00 4.51
N PRO A 130 -2.78 -17.51 4.38
CA PRO A 130 -3.94 -18.22 4.91
C PRO A 130 -4.01 -19.54 4.16
N ASN A 131 -3.64 -20.63 4.84
CA ASN A 131 -3.79 -21.97 4.33
C ASN A 131 -5.29 -22.29 4.41
N TYR A 132 -6.04 -21.97 3.36
CA TYR A 132 -7.37 -22.53 3.16
C TYR A 132 -7.19 -23.99 2.76
N HIS A 133 -7.36 -24.93 3.69
CA HIS A 133 -7.83 -26.27 3.36
C HIS A 133 -8.59 -26.90 4.54
N SER A 134 -9.90 -26.99 4.32
CA SER A 134 -10.84 -28.06 4.65
C SER A 134 -10.99 -28.56 6.09
N ILE A 135 -12.15 -28.19 6.62
CA ILE A 135 -13.15 -29.07 7.28
C ILE A 135 -12.88 -30.58 7.17
N PHE A 136 -12.85 -31.24 8.33
CA PHE A 136 -13.49 -32.53 8.58
C PHE A 136 -14.13 -32.48 9.97
#